data_AF-A0A424SXT0-F1
#
_entry.id   AF-A0A424SXT0-F1
#
_cell.length_a   1.000
_cell.length_b   1.000
_cell.length_c   1.000
_cell.angle_alpha   90.00
_cell.angle_beta   90.00
_cell.angle_gamma   90.00
#
_symmetry.space_group_name_H-M   'P 1'
#
loop_
_entity.id
_entity.type
_entity.pdbx_description
1 polymer ?
#
loop_
_entity_poly.entity_id
_entity_poly.type
_entity_poly.pdbx_seq_one_letter_code
_entity_poly.pdbx_strand_id
1 'polypeptide(L)'
;MKNEIGSDNRIKEIQSKVFERLISHLQKRTDVQNIDLMNLSGFCRNCLSKWYSEAAKDEGLEIDYESSRKKIYGMPYENWKENFQKNTSEEQINKFNKSKN
;
A
#
# COMPACT_ATOMS: atom_id res chain seq x y z
N MET A 1 -20.89 13.18 -27.71
CA MET A 1 -20.01 12.10 -28.21
C MET A 1 -19.46 11.39 -27.00
N LYS A 2 -19.67 10.06 -26.91
CA LYS A 2 -19.30 9.26 -25.74
C LYS A 2 -17.78 9.10 -25.66
N ASN A 3 -17.29 9.28 -24.44
CA ASN A 3 -16.00 8.86 -23.88
C ASN A 3 -15.28 7.75 -24.68
N GLU A 4 -14.28 8.12 -25.46
CA GLU A 4 -13.12 7.25 -25.63
C GLU A 4 -12.18 7.56 -24.46
N ILE A 5 -12.28 6.73 -23.43
CA ILE A 5 -11.26 6.57 -22.41
C ILE A 5 -9.95 6.39 -23.19
N GLY A 6 -9.09 7.42 -23.18
CA GLY A 6 -8.03 7.63 -24.18
C GLY A 6 -7.04 6.48 -24.30
N SER A 7 -6.24 6.51 -25.38
CA SER A 7 -5.21 5.50 -25.70
C SER A 7 -4.52 4.86 -24.48
N ASP A 8 -4.19 3.57 -24.55
CA ASP A 8 -3.67 2.74 -23.44
C ASP A 8 -2.62 3.44 -22.56
N ASN A 9 -1.73 4.25 -23.16
CA ASN A 9 -0.73 5.03 -22.43
C ASN A 9 -1.34 6.09 -21.50
N ARG A 10 -2.36 6.83 -21.96
CA ARG A 10 -3.05 7.83 -21.13
C ARG A 10 -3.77 7.19 -19.95
N ILE A 11 -4.26 5.96 -20.10
CA ILE A 11 -4.90 5.22 -19.02
C ILE A 11 -3.90 4.72 -18.01
N LYS A 12 -2.75 4.19 -18.45
CA LYS A 12 -1.64 3.86 -17.55
C LYS A 12 -1.16 5.09 -16.76
N GLU A 13 -1.03 6.24 -17.41
CA GLU A 13 -0.68 7.51 -16.73
C GLU A 13 -1.73 7.94 -15.70
N ILE A 14 -3.01 7.83 -16.02
CA ILE A 14 -4.10 8.15 -15.07
C ILE A 14 -4.05 7.19 -13.87
N GLN A 15 -3.91 5.88 -14.11
CA GLN A 15 -3.81 4.87 -13.04
C GLN A 15 -2.59 5.13 -12.14
N SER A 16 -1.44 5.46 -12.73
CA SER A 16 -0.23 5.84 -12.00
C SER A 16 -0.48 7.06 -11.10
N LYS A 17 -1.09 8.14 -11.60
CA LYS A 17 -1.45 9.33 -10.80
C LYS A 17 -2.44 9.02 -9.67
N VAL A 18 -3.39 8.13 -9.92
CA VAL A 18 -4.34 7.68 -8.89
C VAL A 18 -3.62 6.88 -7.79
N PHE A 19 -2.70 5.99 -8.17
CA PHE A 19 -1.89 5.23 -7.23
C PHE A 19 -1.00 6.15 -6.38
N GLU A 20 -0.29 7.09 -6.99
CA GLU A 20 0.50 8.12 -6.28
C GLU A 20 -0.34 8.90 -5.27
N ARG A 21 -1.57 9.26 -5.64
CA ARG A 21 -2.52 9.95 -4.74
C ARG A 21 -2.94 9.06 -3.58
N LEU A 22 -3.19 7.77 -3.80
CA LEU A 22 -3.49 6.81 -2.73
C LEU A 22 -2.32 6.69 -1.76
N ILE A 23 -1.09 6.56 -2.27
CA ILE A 23 0.12 6.49 -1.46
C ILE A 23 0.27 7.76 -0.61
N SER A 24 0.18 8.94 -1.23
CA SER A 24 0.24 10.22 -0.50
C SER A 24 -0.85 10.34 0.58
N HIS A 25 -2.07 9.87 0.29
CA HIS A 25 -3.16 9.85 1.27
C HIS A 25 -2.83 8.94 2.47
N LEU A 26 -2.34 7.72 2.22
CA LEU A 26 -1.99 6.75 3.27
C LEU A 26 -0.76 7.17 4.10
N GLN A 27 0.17 7.93 3.51
CA GLN A 27 1.31 8.52 4.20
C GLN A 27 0.88 9.63 5.17
N LYS A 28 -0.11 10.43 4.79
CA LYS A 28 -0.68 11.49 5.66
C LYS A 28 -1.56 10.92 6.77
N ARG A 29 -2.26 9.82 6.52
CA ARG A 29 -3.13 9.13 7.48
C ARG A 29 -2.35 8.16 8.37
N THR A 30 -1.39 8.70 9.13
CA THR A 30 -0.58 7.91 10.09
C THR A 30 -1.41 7.31 11.22
N ASP A 31 -2.59 7.86 11.48
CA ASP A 31 -3.58 7.32 12.42
C ASP A 31 -4.15 5.96 11.98
N VAL A 32 -4.22 5.70 10.67
CA VAL A 32 -4.78 4.46 10.13
C VAL A 32 -3.74 3.34 10.21
N GLN A 33 -3.93 2.37 11.10
CA GLN A 33 -3.01 1.26 11.28
C GLN A 33 -3.20 0.18 10.22
N ASN A 34 -2.11 -0.52 9.86
CA ASN A 34 -2.19 -1.60 8.87
C ASN A 34 -3.13 -2.74 9.29
N ILE A 35 -3.20 -3.05 10.58
CA ILE A 35 -4.10 -4.09 11.09
C ILE A 35 -5.57 -3.74 10.87
N ASP A 36 -5.94 -2.47 11.01
CA ASP A 36 -7.30 -2.00 10.76
C ASP A 36 -7.64 -2.09 9.28
N LEU A 37 -6.71 -1.72 8.40
CA LEU A 37 -6.87 -1.90 6.95
C LEU A 37 -7.01 -3.37 6.57
N MET A 38 -6.20 -4.26 7.16
CA MET A 38 -6.31 -5.69 6.93
C MET A 38 -7.67 -6.23 7.38
N ASN A 39 -8.12 -5.87 8.58
CA ASN A 39 -9.41 -6.30 9.13
C ASN A 39 -10.61 -5.81 8.32
N LEU A 40 -10.53 -4.60 7.76
CA LEU A 40 -11.63 -4.00 7.02
C LEU A 40 -11.66 -4.41 5.55
N SER A 41 -10.50 -4.48 4.91
CA SER A 41 -10.38 -4.49 3.44
C SER A 41 -9.49 -5.57 2.85
N GLY A 42 -8.83 -6.38 3.69
CA GLY A 42 -7.96 -7.47 3.25
C GLY A 42 -6.62 -7.02 2.64
N PHE A 43 -6.30 -5.73 2.62
CA PHE A 43 -4.98 -5.23 2.23
C PHE A 43 -4.53 -4.07 3.13
N CYS A 44 -3.23 -3.79 3.13
CA CYS A 44 -2.63 -2.65 3.84
C CYS A 44 -1.41 -2.11 3.08
N ARG A 45 -0.65 -1.18 3.69
CA ARG A 45 0.56 -0.59 3.09
C ARG A 45 1.64 -1.65 2.76
N ASN A 46 1.76 -2.69 3.58
CA ASN A 46 2.69 -3.79 3.31
C ASN A 46 2.28 -4.61 2.07
N CYS A 47 0.98 -4.80 1.84
CA CYS A 47 0.47 -5.43 0.62
C CYS A 47 0.83 -4.59 -0.62
N LEU A 48 0.62 -3.26 -0.56
CA LEU A 48 1.03 -2.35 -1.63
C LEU A 48 2.54 -2.42 -1.90
N SER A 49 3.36 -2.56 -0.85
CA SER A 49 4.81 -2.69 -0.99
C SER A 49 5.20 -3.99 -1.68
N LYS A 50 4.52 -5.09 -1.35
CA LYS A 50 4.72 -6.40 -1.97
C LYS A 50 4.31 -6.39 -3.45
N TRP A 51 3.13 -5.85 -3.77
CA TRP A 51 2.66 -5.71 -5.15
C TRP A 51 3.59 -4.84 -5.98
N TYR A 52 4.15 -3.77 -5.40
CA TYR A 52 5.15 -2.94 -6.07
C TYR A 52 6.39 -3.77 -6.44
N SER A 53 6.95 -4.54 -5.51
CA SER A 53 8.12 -5.38 -5.79
C SER A 53 7.84 -6.51 -6.79
N GLU A 54 6.65 -7.10 -6.74
CA GLU A 54 6.23 -8.15 -7.69
C GLU A 54 6.09 -7.56 -9.10
N ALA A 55 5.40 -6.43 -9.25
CA ALA A 55 5.25 -5.75 -10.54
C ALA A 55 6.60 -5.30 -11.13
N ALA A 56 7.54 -4.83 -10.30
CA ALA A 56 8.89 -4.50 -10.77
C ALA A 56 9.64 -5.75 -11.27
N LYS A 57 9.54 -6.86 -10.53
CA LYS A 57 10.15 -8.13 -10.91
C LYS A 57 9.60 -8.65 -12.24
N ASP A 58 8.30 -8.53 -12.47
CA ASP A 58 7.65 -8.95 -13.72
C ASP A 58 8.17 -8.14 -14.93
N GLU A 59 8.62 -6.90 -14.70
CA GLU A 59 9.26 -6.03 -15.70
C GLU A 59 10.79 -6.21 -15.75
N GLY A 60 11.35 -7.22 -15.08
CA GLY A 60 12.79 -7.49 -15.05
C GLY A 60 13.61 -6.51 -14.21
N LEU A 61 12.96 -5.73 -13.33
CA LEU A 61 13.60 -4.80 -12.41
C LEU A 61 13.69 -5.42 -11.02
N GLU A 62 14.91 -5.54 -10.49
CA GLU A 62 15.10 -5.95 -9.10
C GLU A 62 14.92 -4.76 -8.16
N ILE A 63 13.86 -4.80 -7.36
CA ILE A 63 13.67 -3.92 -6.21
C ILE A 63 13.44 -4.78 -4.97
N ASP A 64 14.25 -4.58 -3.95
CA ASP A 64 14.06 -5.27 -2.69
C ASP A 64 12.80 -4.75 -1.95
N TYR A 65 12.34 -5.54 -0.99
CA TYR A 65 11.12 -5.22 -0.25
C TYR A 65 11.26 -3.95 0.61
N GLU A 66 12.45 -3.65 1.15
CA GLU A 66 12.70 -2.43 1.93
C GLU A 66 12.60 -1.17 1.07
N SER A 67 13.20 -1.22 -0.11
CA SER A 67 13.12 -0.17 -1.12
C SER A 67 11.66 0.08 -1.54
N SER A 68 10.88 -0.99 -1.70
CA SER A 68 9.44 -0.90 -1.99
C SER A 68 8.67 -0.28 -0.83
N ARG A 69 8.93 -0.71 0.42
CA ARG A 69 8.34 -0.09 1.61
C ARG A 69 8.69 1.38 1.68
N LYS A 70 9.93 1.78 1.44
CA LYS A 70 10.33 3.19 1.45
C LYS A 70 9.50 4.04 0.48
N LYS A 71 9.18 3.52 -0.71
CA LYS A 71 8.29 4.20 -1.67
C LYS A 71 6.86 4.34 -1.14
N ILE A 72 6.31 3.28 -0.54
CA ILE A 72 4.93 3.29 -0.02
C ILE A 72 4.79 4.12 1.25
N TYR A 73 5.74 4.04 2.18
CA TYR A 73 5.70 4.74 3.46
C TYR A 73 6.27 6.17 3.40
N GLY A 74 7.00 6.53 2.34
CA GLY A 74 7.63 7.85 2.17
C GLY A 74 8.88 8.06 3.01
N MET A 75 9.27 7.05 3.80
CA MET A 75 10.46 7.01 4.65
C MET A 75 10.85 5.54 4.91
N PRO A 76 12.04 5.26 5.46
CA PRO A 76 12.37 3.90 5.89
C PRO A 76 11.29 3.33 6.83
N TYR A 77 10.93 2.05 6.63
CA TYR A 77 9.85 1.43 7.40
C TYR A 77 10.11 1.44 8.91
N GLU A 78 11.35 1.23 9.32
CA GLU A 78 11.71 1.30 10.75
C GLU A 78 11.42 2.68 11.35
N ASN A 79 11.77 3.76 10.65
CA ASN A 79 11.41 5.11 11.09
C ASN A 79 9.89 5.30 11.16
N TRP A 80 9.12 4.76 10.20
CA TRP A 80 7.66 4.84 10.26
C TRP A 80 7.10 4.08 11.47
N LYS A 81 7.64 2.88 11.74
CA LYS A 81 7.26 2.04 12.86
C LYS A 81 7.52 2.73 14.19
N GLU A 82 8.69 3.33 14.36
CA GLU A 82 9.06 4.06 15.57
C GLU A 82 8.17 5.28 15.82
N ASN A 83 7.81 6.02 14.77
CA ASN A 83 7.07 7.29 14.92
C ASN A 83 5.54 7.12 14.94
N PHE A 84 5.00 6.09 14.28
CA PHE A 84 3.56 6.04 13.98
C PHE A 84 2.88 4.69 14.23
N GLN A 85 3.63 3.58 14.31
CA GLN A 85 3.02 2.28 14.54
C GLN A 85 2.66 2.11 16.01
N LYS A 86 1.39 1.80 16.27
CA LYS A 86 0.89 1.52 17.62
C LYS A 86 0.89 0.01 17.87
N ASN A 87 0.91 -0.35 19.15
CA ASN A 87 0.69 -1.73 19.56
C ASN A 87 -0.70 -2.20 19.10
N THR A 88 -0.74 -3.36 18.47
CA THR A 88 -1.98 -4.00 18.05
C THR A 88 -2.70 -4.56 19.28
N SER A 89 -3.99 -4.26 19.44
CA SER A 89 -4.79 -4.82 20.52
C SER A 89 -5.16 -6.28 20.27
N GLU A 90 -5.48 -7.02 21.34
CA GLU A 90 -5.98 -8.40 21.23
C GLU A 90 -7.26 -8.48 20.38
N GLU A 91 -8.14 -7.47 20.48
CA GLU A 91 -9.36 -7.43 19.66
C GLU A 91 -9.03 -7.33 18.16
N GLN A 92 -8.06 -6.48 17.80
CA GLN A 92 -7.61 -6.33 16.41
C GLN A 92 -6.98 -7.62 15.88
N ILE A 93 -6.19 -8.32 16.71
CA ILE A 93 -5.60 -9.63 16.38
C ILE A 93 -6.69 -10.68 16.18
N ASN A 94 -7.68 -10.72 17.07
CA ASN A 94 -8.77 -11.69 17.00
C ASN A 94 -9.64 -11.48 15.76
N LYS A 95 -9.94 -10.22 15.39
CA LYS A 95 -10.62 -9.90 14.12
C LYS A 95 -9.82 -10.40 12.92
N PHE A 96 -8.51 -10.14 12.91
CA PHE A 96 -7.64 -10.55 11.82
C PHE A 96 -7.57 -12.07 11.65
N ASN A 97 -7.49 -12.80 12.76
CA ASN A 97 -7.48 -14.26 12.73
C ASN A 97 -8.81 -14.83 12.25
N LYS A 98 -9.94 -14.21 12.62
CA LYS A 98 -11.27 -14.61 12.13
C LYS A 98 -11.45 -14.37 10.64
N SER A 99 -10.91 -13.27 10.09
CA SER A 99 -11.03 -12.95 8.66
C SER A 99 -10.16 -13.80 7.74
N LYS A 100 -9.31 -14.67 8.30
CA LYS A 100 -8.46 -15.61 7.54
C LYS A 100 -9.11 -16.99 7.32
N ASN A 101 -10.21 -17.28 8.02
CA ASN A 101 -10.97 -18.52 7.91
C ASN A 101 -12.18 -18.30 7.01
#